data_AF-A0A1J4MJ33-F1
#
_entry.id   AF-A0A1J4MJ33-F1
#
_cell.length_a   1.000
_cell.length_b   1.000
_cell.length_c   1.000
_cell.angle_alpha   90.00
_cell.angle_beta   90.00
_cell.angle_gamma   90.00
#
_symmetry.space_group_name_H-M   'P 1'
#
loop_
_entity.id
_entity.type
_entity.pdbx_description
1 polymer ?
#
loop_
_entity_poly.entity_id
_entity_poly.type
_entity_poly.pdbx_seq_one_letter_code
_entity_poly.pdbx_strand_id
1 'polypeptide(L)'
;MSDSELNTVIEFNKYKILIVIFTALVASIAAELLSYFLFFRKSDFLKLQDNLFKSRAKLDKLKLKDRTGIITENATLSSSYSNKVKKNPKIESLEQSITNLNYKISMIKMKSGILVGILFAALIPLKNTFFGDLPICKLPFEPIKIFRLVTQAGLKNASVDDAGSIFIFGQAFMAFRMAIQKAVYFDTSTSFGRM
;
A
#
# COMPACT_ATOMS: atom_id res chain seq x y z
N MET A 1 49.36 21.28 3.56
CA MET A 1 48.59 20.03 3.41
C MET A 1 47.98 19.76 4.76
N SER A 2 46.80 20.33 5.00
CA SER A 2 46.12 20.44 6.30
C SER A 2 44.80 19.69 6.26
N ASP A 3 44.30 19.32 7.43
CA ASP A 3 43.16 18.44 7.76
C ASP A 3 41.82 18.69 7.03
N SER A 4 41.74 19.65 6.11
CA SER A 4 40.58 19.98 5.28
C SER A 4 40.29 18.95 4.17
N GLU A 5 41.29 18.17 3.72
CA GLU A 5 41.07 17.03 2.81
C GLU A 5 40.58 15.77 3.57
N LEU A 6 40.57 15.79 4.90
CA LEU A 6 40.04 14.69 5.72
C LEU A 6 38.49 14.69 5.74
N ASN A 7 37.85 15.81 5.39
CA ASN A 7 36.38 16.00 5.44
C ASN A 7 35.68 15.80 4.08
N THR A 8 36.42 15.60 2.99
CA THR A 8 35.84 15.23 1.69
C THR A 8 35.35 13.78 1.68
N VAL A 9 35.76 12.99 2.67
CA VAL A 9 35.37 11.60 2.92
C VAL A 9 34.45 11.54 4.14
N ILE A 10 33.28 12.19 4.07
CA ILE A 10 32.11 11.69 4.79
C ILE A 10 31.84 10.32 4.15
N GLU A 11 32.51 9.27 4.64
CA GLU A 11 32.46 7.94 4.06
C GLU A 11 30.99 7.54 3.90
N PHE A 12 30.57 7.36 2.65
CA PHE A 12 29.39 6.60 2.31
C PHE A 12 29.62 5.18 2.84
N ASN A 13 29.33 4.99 4.11
CA ASN A 13 29.59 3.74 4.79
C ASN A 13 28.45 2.80 4.40
N LYS A 14 28.71 2.01 3.35
CA LYS A 14 27.78 1.02 2.79
C LYS A 14 27.17 0.15 3.88
N TYR A 15 27.94 -0.19 4.92
CA TYR A 15 27.48 -1.00 6.05
C TYR A 15 26.40 -0.28 6.86
N LYS A 16 26.52 1.03 7.12
CA LYS A 16 25.48 1.79 7.82
C LYS A 16 24.15 1.79 7.05
N ILE A 17 24.21 1.97 5.74
CA ILE A 17 23.02 1.92 4.87
C ILE A 17 22.37 0.53 4.91
N LEU A 18 23.18 -0.52 4.79
CA LEU A 18 22.69 -1.91 4.86
C LEU A 18 22.03 -2.21 6.21
N ILE A 19 22.59 -1.73 7.31
CA ILE A 19 22.01 -1.88 8.66
C ILE A 19 20.67 -1.13 8.76
N VAL A 20 20.57 0.10 8.23
CA VAL A 20 19.30 0.84 8.18
C VAL A 20 18.24 0.09 7.37
N ILE A 21 18.62 -0.47 6.21
CA ILE A 21 17.70 -1.25 5.38
C ILE A 21 17.28 -2.54 6.09
N PHE A 22 18.21 -3.24 6.74
CA PHE A 22 17.93 -4.47 7.47
C PHE A 22 16.99 -4.22 8.66
N THR A 23 17.23 -3.17 9.44
CA THR A 23 16.33 -2.77 10.53
C THR A 23 14.95 -2.35 10.00
N ALA A 24 14.88 -1.69 8.84
CA ALA A 24 13.60 -1.40 8.18
C ALA A 24 12.85 -2.66 7.76
N LEU A 25 13.55 -3.69 7.28
CA LEU A 25 12.96 -4.99 6.95
C LEU A 25 12.34 -5.63 8.19
N VAL A 26 13.10 -5.75 9.28
CA VAL A 26 12.59 -6.33 10.55
C VAL A 26 11.41 -5.53 11.09
N ALA A 27 11.51 -4.20 11.09
CA ALA A 27 10.43 -3.32 11.53
C ALA A 27 9.17 -3.47 10.65
N SER A 28 9.33 -3.62 9.32
CA SER A 28 8.21 -3.80 8.39
C SER A 28 7.47 -5.12 8.62
N ILE A 29 8.20 -6.19 8.90
CA ILE A 29 7.63 -7.50 9.25
C ILE A 29 6.88 -7.37 10.58
N ALA A 30 7.48 -6.78 11.60
CA ALA A 30 6.83 -6.59 12.90
C ALA A 30 5.56 -5.73 12.80
N ALA A 31 5.59 -4.64 12.03
CA ALA A 31 4.43 -3.77 11.82
C ALA A 31 3.29 -4.48 11.07
N GLU A 32 3.63 -5.30 10.08
CA GLU A 32 2.65 -6.09 9.34
C GLU A 32 2.08 -7.23 10.19
N LEU A 33 2.91 -7.92 10.98
CA LEU A 33 2.45 -8.94 11.95
C LEU A 33 1.50 -8.35 12.99
N LEU A 34 1.83 -7.18 13.53
CA LEU A 34 0.98 -6.50 14.50
C LEU A 34 -0.35 -6.07 13.86
N SER A 35 -0.29 -5.52 12.64
CA SER A 35 -1.47 -5.16 11.85
C SER A 35 -2.35 -6.38 11.57
N TYR A 36 -1.74 -7.50 11.18
CA TYR A 36 -2.40 -8.78 10.95
C TYR A 36 -3.13 -9.26 12.21
N PHE A 37 -2.44 -9.24 13.34
CA PHE A 37 -3.00 -9.70 14.62
C PHE A 37 -4.17 -8.84 15.10
N LEU A 38 -4.08 -7.51 14.97
CA LEU A 38 -5.11 -6.58 15.45
C LEU A 38 -6.34 -6.48 14.53
N PHE A 39 -6.13 -6.43 13.22
CA PHE A 39 -7.20 -6.16 12.26
C PHE A 39 -7.64 -7.41 11.48
N PHE A 40 -6.69 -8.21 11.00
CA PHE A 40 -6.98 -9.31 10.07
C PHE A 40 -7.37 -10.62 10.77
N ARG A 41 -7.00 -10.81 12.05
CA ARG A 41 -7.46 -11.94 12.87
C ARG A 41 -8.96 -11.93 13.13
N LYS A 42 -9.62 -10.77 13.04
CA LYS A 42 -11.07 -10.69 13.32
C LYS A 42 -11.84 -11.52 12.30
N SER A 43 -12.66 -12.45 12.78
CA SER A 43 -13.52 -13.30 11.95
C SER A 43 -14.38 -12.50 10.98
N ASP A 44 -14.66 -11.24 11.31
CA ASP A 44 -15.49 -10.34 10.52
C ASP A 44 -14.82 -9.93 9.21
N PHE A 45 -13.50 -9.72 9.21
CA PHE A 45 -12.76 -9.42 7.98
C PHE A 45 -12.74 -10.63 7.05
N LEU A 46 -12.49 -11.83 7.59
CA LEU A 46 -12.51 -13.07 6.83
C LEU A 46 -13.90 -13.34 6.23
N LYS A 47 -14.97 -13.13 7.01
CA LYS A 47 -16.36 -13.20 6.52
C LYS A 47 -16.65 -12.17 5.41
N LEU A 48 -16.14 -10.94 5.53
CA LEU A 48 -16.29 -9.91 4.50
C LEU A 48 -15.58 -10.29 3.20
N GLN A 49 -14.38 -10.87 3.29
CA GLN A 49 -13.64 -11.39 2.13
C GLN A 49 -14.37 -12.57 1.46
N ASP A 50 -14.86 -13.53 2.26
CA ASP A 50 -15.65 -14.67 1.77
C ASP A 50 -16.93 -14.21 1.05
N ASN A 51 -17.64 -13.25 1.64
CA ASN A 51 -18.83 -12.66 1.04
C ASN A 51 -18.52 -11.92 -0.26
N LEU A 52 -17.37 -11.23 -0.32
CA LEU A 52 -16.91 -10.57 -1.55
C LEU A 52 -16.60 -11.60 -2.64
N PHE A 53 -15.86 -12.67 -2.33
CA PHE A 53 -15.50 -13.71 -3.30
C PHE A 53 -16.76 -14.43 -3.84
N LYS A 54 -17.67 -14.82 -2.94
CA LYS A 54 -18.95 -15.45 -3.32
C LYS A 54 -19.81 -14.50 -4.17
N SER A 55 -19.85 -13.21 -3.84
CA SER A 55 -20.61 -12.22 -4.60
C SER A 55 -19.99 -11.95 -5.97
N ARG A 56 -18.66 -11.85 -6.08
CA ARG A 56 -17.97 -11.72 -7.38
C ARG A 56 -18.18 -12.95 -8.27
N ALA A 57 -18.07 -14.16 -7.72
CA ALA A 57 -18.35 -15.38 -8.46
C ALA A 57 -19.81 -15.45 -8.96
N LYS A 58 -20.77 -14.95 -8.17
CA LYS A 58 -22.18 -14.82 -8.61
C LYS A 58 -22.33 -13.78 -9.72
N LEU A 59 -21.62 -12.65 -9.64
CA LEU A 59 -21.62 -11.61 -10.67
C LEU A 59 -21.12 -12.18 -12.00
N ASP A 60 -19.98 -12.87 -11.97
CA ASP A 60 -19.35 -13.42 -13.16
C ASP A 60 -20.25 -14.47 -13.83
N LYS A 61 -20.90 -15.34 -13.05
CA LYS A 61 -21.89 -16.30 -13.55
C LYS A 61 -23.11 -15.63 -14.19
N LEU A 62 -23.63 -14.55 -13.59
CA LEU A 62 -24.78 -13.81 -14.13
C LEU A 62 -24.40 -13.02 -15.39
N LYS A 63 -23.23 -12.36 -15.41
CA LYS A 63 -22.70 -11.68 -16.60
C LYS A 63 -22.41 -12.64 -17.74
N LEU A 64 -21.89 -13.83 -17.44
CA LEU A 64 -21.72 -14.89 -18.43
C LEU A 64 -23.07 -15.35 -18.96
N LYS A 65 -24.06 -15.64 -18.10
CA LYS A 65 -25.41 -16.08 -18.53
C LYS A 65 -26.12 -15.03 -19.41
N ASP A 66 -25.97 -13.76 -19.09
CA ASP A 66 -26.49 -12.66 -19.92
C ASP A 66 -25.76 -12.55 -21.27
N ARG A 67 -24.46 -12.88 -21.31
CA ARG A 67 -23.64 -12.86 -22.55
C ARG A 67 -23.82 -14.12 -23.40
N THR A 68 -24.04 -15.30 -22.81
CA THR A 68 -24.24 -16.56 -23.54
C THR A 68 -25.68 -16.77 -24.00
N GLY A 69 -26.63 -15.89 -23.67
CA GLY A 69 -27.92 -15.84 -24.32
C GLY A 69 -28.60 -17.21 -24.43
N ILE A 70 -28.81 -17.91 -23.31
CA ILE A 70 -29.86 -18.92 -23.32
C ILE A 70 -31.17 -18.15 -23.37
N ILE A 71 -31.63 -17.98 -24.61
CA ILE A 71 -33.02 -17.84 -25.01
C ILE A 71 -33.80 -18.90 -24.24
N THR A 72 -34.35 -18.54 -23.09
CA THR A 72 -35.54 -19.24 -22.60
C THR A 72 -36.70 -18.48 -23.18
N GLU A 73 -37.15 -18.96 -24.34
CA GLU A 73 -38.52 -18.73 -24.83
C GLU A 73 -39.46 -18.89 -23.64
N ASN A 74 -40.15 -17.81 -23.31
CA ASN A 74 -41.48 -17.73 -22.68
C ASN A 74 -41.65 -16.35 -22.04
N ALA A 75 -41.51 -15.29 -22.84
CA ALA A 75 -42.15 -14.02 -22.56
C ALA A 75 -42.48 -13.38 -23.90
N THR A 76 -43.77 -13.46 -24.22
CA THR A 76 -44.47 -12.90 -25.36
C THR A 76 -43.97 -11.53 -25.80
N LEU A 77 -43.92 -11.37 -27.12
CA LEU A 77 -43.65 -10.17 -27.88
C LEU A 77 -44.35 -8.93 -27.30
N SER A 78 -43.58 -7.88 -26.99
CA SER A 78 -44.00 -6.50 -27.29
C SER A 78 -42.79 -5.60 -27.53
N SER A 79 -42.69 -5.21 -28.81
CA SER A 79 -42.29 -3.92 -29.39
C SER A 79 -41.31 -2.97 -28.69
N SER A 80 -40.47 -2.40 -29.56
CA SER A 80 -39.84 -1.07 -29.50
C SER A 80 -38.44 -0.96 -28.90
N TYR A 81 -37.45 -0.99 -29.81
CA TYR A 81 -36.42 0.05 -30.01
C TYR A 81 -36.24 1.05 -28.84
N SER A 82 -35.24 0.78 -27.99
CA SER A 82 -34.57 1.82 -27.21
C SER A 82 -33.15 1.36 -26.87
N ASN A 83 -32.16 2.08 -27.39
CA ASN A 83 -30.72 1.92 -27.13
C ASN A 83 -30.34 2.32 -25.69
N LYS A 84 -31.01 1.75 -24.70
CA LYS A 84 -30.53 1.66 -23.32
C LYS A 84 -30.64 0.20 -22.95
N VAL A 85 -29.51 -0.51 -23.05
CA VAL A 85 -29.33 -1.83 -22.44
C VAL A 85 -29.65 -1.65 -20.96
N LYS A 86 -30.91 -1.90 -20.56
CA LYS A 86 -31.34 -1.89 -19.16
C LYS A 86 -30.55 -3.02 -18.51
N LYS A 87 -29.48 -2.67 -17.80
CA LYS A 87 -28.72 -3.62 -16.98
C LYS A 87 -29.74 -4.38 -16.13
N ASN A 88 -29.64 -5.70 -16.12
CA ASN A 88 -30.53 -6.52 -15.31
C ASN A 88 -30.52 -6.00 -13.85
N PRO A 89 -31.68 -5.72 -13.23
CA PRO A 89 -31.73 -5.14 -11.88
C PRO A 89 -31.05 -6.05 -10.83
N LYS A 90 -30.99 -7.35 -11.11
CA LYS A 90 -30.24 -8.34 -10.31
C LYS A 90 -28.72 -8.17 -10.41
N ILE A 91 -28.19 -7.71 -11.54
CA ILE A 91 -26.77 -7.39 -11.71
C ILE A 91 -26.44 -6.09 -11.00
N GLU A 92 -27.27 -5.06 -11.15
CA GLU A 92 -27.04 -3.74 -10.55
C GLU A 92 -27.04 -3.81 -9.01
N SER A 93 -28.02 -4.50 -8.42
CA SER A 93 -28.05 -4.74 -6.96
C SER A 93 -26.85 -5.54 -6.45
N LEU A 94 -26.31 -6.47 -7.25
CA LEU A 94 -25.12 -7.24 -6.89
C LEU A 94 -23.83 -6.40 -7.03
N GLU A 95 -23.73 -5.54 -8.04
CA GLU A 95 -22.64 -4.56 -8.20
C GLU A 95 -22.61 -3.57 -7.03
N GLN A 96 -23.79 -3.08 -6.60
CA GLN A 96 -23.91 -2.24 -5.40
C GLN A 96 -23.47 -2.99 -4.12
N SER A 97 -23.87 -4.26 -3.98
CA SER A 97 -23.46 -5.10 -2.84
C SER A 97 -21.94 -5.32 -2.80
N ILE A 98 -21.31 -5.61 -3.94
CA ILE A 98 -19.85 -5.74 -4.07
C ILE A 98 -19.15 -4.42 -3.75
N THR A 99 -19.72 -3.29 -4.20
CA THR A 99 -19.17 -1.96 -3.93
C THR A 99 -19.18 -1.65 -2.43
N ASN A 100 -20.29 -1.94 -1.74
CA ASN A 100 -20.38 -1.77 -0.29
C ASN A 100 -19.41 -2.69 0.48
N LEU A 101 -19.26 -3.94 0.04
CA LEU A 101 -18.27 -4.87 0.62
C LEU A 101 -16.83 -4.37 0.42
N ASN A 102 -16.49 -3.90 -0.78
CA ASN A 102 -15.18 -3.29 -1.07
C ASN A 102 -14.95 -2.05 -0.18
N TYR A 103 -15.96 -1.20 -0.02
CA TYR A 103 -15.86 -0.02 0.85
C TYR A 103 -15.56 -0.40 2.31
N LYS A 104 -16.26 -1.40 2.86
CA LYS A 104 -16.01 -1.91 4.21
C LYS A 104 -14.59 -2.50 4.35
N ILE A 105 -14.13 -3.26 3.35
CA ILE A 105 -12.77 -3.81 3.33
C ILE A 105 -11.73 -2.67 3.26
N SER A 106 -11.94 -1.67 2.41
CA SER A 106 -11.06 -0.51 2.29
C SER A 106 -10.99 0.30 3.58
N MET A 107 -12.11 0.46 4.31
CA MET A 107 -12.10 1.10 5.63
C MET A 107 -11.24 0.35 6.63
N ILE A 108 -11.30 -0.99 6.65
CA ILE A 108 -10.47 -1.80 7.55
C ILE A 108 -8.99 -1.66 7.16
N LYS A 109 -8.67 -1.73 5.86
CA LYS A 109 -7.30 -1.52 5.35
C LYS A 109 -6.78 -0.12 5.69
N MET A 110 -7.61 0.92 5.56
CA MET A 110 -7.25 2.30 5.90
C MET A 110 -6.95 2.46 7.39
N LYS A 111 -7.79 1.88 8.27
CA LYS A 111 -7.55 1.88 9.72
C LYS A 111 -6.23 1.18 10.09
N SER A 112 -5.94 0.04 9.46
CA SER A 112 -4.66 -0.65 9.61
C SER A 112 -3.49 0.22 9.12
N GLY A 113 -3.64 0.90 7.99
CA GLY A 113 -2.64 1.84 7.48
C GLY A 113 -2.32 2.99 8.44
N ILE A 114 -3.35 3.59 9.05
CA ILE A 114 -3.20 4.65 10.05
C ILE A 114 -2.43 4.14 11.27
N LEU A 115 -2.76 2.95 11.78
CA LEU A 115 -2.03 2.35 12.90
C LEU A 115 -0.54 2.20 12.60
N VAL A 116 -0.20 1.73 11.39
CA VAL A 116 1.20 1.62 10.96
C VAL A 116 1.87 2.97 10.83
N GLY A 117 1.15 4.00 10.37
CA GLY A 117 1.65 5.37 10.34
C GLY A 117 2.01 5.90 11.74
N ILE A 118 1.16 5.63 12.74
CA ILE A 118 1.43 5.98 14.15
C ILE A 118 2.65 5.23 14.66
N LEU A 119 2.75 3.92 14.39
CA LEU A 119 3.89 3.11 14.79
C LEU A 119 5.19 3.61 14.14
N PHE A 120 5.14 3.96 12.86
CA PHE A 120 6.28 4.54 12.15
C PHE A 120 6.70 5.88 12.75
N ALA A 121 5.75 6.77 13.06
CA ALA A 121 6.05 8.04 13.73
C ALA A 121 6.72 7.84 15.09
N ALA A 122 6.31 6.83 15.87
CA ALA A 122 6.94 6.48 17.13
C ALA A 122 8.38 5.92 16.98
N LEU A 123 8.75 5.40 15.80
CA LEU A 123 10.10 4.93 15.51
C LEU A 123 11.07 6.06 15.12
N ILE A 124 10.57 7.23 14.73
CA ILE A 124 11.41 8.38 14.30
C ILE A 124 12.39 8.81 15.41
N PRO A 125 11.96 9.04 16.68
CA PRO A 125 12.87 9.45 17.75
C PRO A 125 13.93 8.38 18.04
N LEU A 126 13.51 7.11 18.11
CA LEU A 126 14.39 5.97 18.35
C LEU A 126 15.52 5.94 17.31
N LYS A 127 15.15 6.09 16.04
CA LYS A 127 16.08 6.06 14.93
C LYS A 127 17.03 7.27 14.93
N ASN A 128 16.63 8.42 15.44
CA ASN A 128 17.53 9.56 15.64
C ASN A 128 18.58 9.29 16.72
N THR A 129 18.23 8.59 17.80
CA THR A 129 19.20 8.18 18.82
C THR A 129 20.19 7.13 18.31
N PHE A 130 19.73 6.13 17.54
CA PHE A 130 20.58 5.03 17.09
C PHE A 130 21.54 5.38 15.95
N PHE A 131 21.12 6.23 15.01
CA PHE A 131 21.90 6.54 13.81
C PHE A 131 22.44 7.98 13.77
N GLY A 132 22.14 8.78 14.81
CA GLY A 132 22.59 10.16 14.93
C GLY A 132 21.94 11.12 13.91
N ASP A 133 22.53 12.30 13.84
CA ASP A 133 22.13 13.48 13.05
C ASP A 133 23.05 13.74 11.83
N LEU A 134 23.89 12.76 11.49
CA LEU A 134 24.82 12.83 10.37
C LEU A 134 24.19 12.29 9.06
N PRO A 135 24.56 12.86 7.90
CA PRO A 135 24.10 12.37 6.61
C PRO A 135 24.65 10.97 6.32
N ILE A 136 23.80 10.08 5.79
CA ILE A 136 24.17 8.69 5.51
C ILE A 136 24.49 8.47 4.03
N CYS A 137 23.79 9.18 3.15
CA CYS A 137 24.00 9.07 1.71
C CYS A 137 23.81 10.42 1.03
N LYS A 138 24.46 10.58 -0.12
CA LYS A 138 24.20 11.68 -1.05
C LYS A 138 23.30 11.20 -2.17
N LEU A 139 22.29 12.00 -2.49
CA LEU A 139 21.40 11.77 -3.61
C LEU A 139 22.12 12.16 -4.92
N PRO A 140 21.88 11.44 -6.03
CA PRO A 140 22.48 11.77 -7.33
C PRO A 140 21.80 12.97 -8.01
N PHE A 141 20.78 13.56 -7.37
CA PHE A 141 20.05 14.73 -7.86
C PHE A 141 19.72 15.64 -6.68
N GLU A 142 19.57 16.93 -6.97
CA GLU A 142 19.14 17.94 -6.01
C GLU A 142 17.62 17.84 -5.80
N PRO A 143 17.13 17.40 -4.62
CA PRO A 143 15.69 17.32 -4.38
C PRO A 143 15.05 18.72 -4.37
N ILE A 144 13.81 18.80 -4.86
CA ILE A 144 12.99 20.02 -4.81
C ILE A 144 12.81 20.45 -3.35
N LYS A 145 12.74 21.75 -3.07
CA LYS A 145 12.69 22.33 -1.71
C LYS A 145 11.68 21.66 -0.76
N ILE A 146 10.50 21.27 -1.24
CA ILE A 146 9.49 20.59 -0.43
C ILE A 146 9.93 19.17 -0.01
N PHE A 147 10.63 18.46 -0.88
CA PHE A 147 11.13 17.11 -0.60
C PHE A 147 12.35 17.13 0.33
N ARG A 148 13.11 18.24 0.38
CA ARG A 148 14.23 18.40 1.32
C ARG A 148 13.83 18.23 2.77
N LEU A 149 12.63 18.69 3.14
CA LEU A 149 12.10 18.50 4.49
C LEU A 149 12.01 17.02 4.89
N VAL A 150 11.78 16.15 3.89
CA VAL A 150 11.66 14.71 4.10
C VAL A 150 13.01 14.02 3.94
N THR A 151 13.81 14.38 2.94
CA THR A 151 15.12 13.75 2.69
C THR A 151 16.13 14.07 3.79
N GLN A 152 16.10 15.30 4.32
CA GLN A 152 17.01 15.79 5.36
C GLN A 152 16.42 15.68 6.77
N ALA A 153 15.28 15.00 6.94
CA ALA A 153 14.62 14.87 8.23
C ALA A 153 15.57 14.29 9.31
N GLY A 154 15.71 15.01 10.43
CA GLY A 154 16.57 14.66 11.56
C GLY A 154 18.06 14.94 11.39
N LEU A 155 18.46 15.63 10.31
CA LEU A 155 19.84 16.13 10.15
C LEU A 155 19.98 17.55 10.71
N LYS A 156 21.11 17.84 11.38
CA LYS A 156 21.38 19.17 11.94
C LYS A 156 22.13 20.09 10.98
N ASN A 157 23.08 19.55 10.22
CA ASN A 157 23.92 20.28 9.26
C ASN A 157 23.93 19.54 7.91
N ALA A 158 22.83 19.60 7.15
CA ALA A 158 22.68 18.90 5.88
C ALA A 158 23.07 19.76 4.68
N SER A 159 23.86 19.19 3.76
CA SER A 159 24.02 19.73 2.41
C SER A 159 22.75 19.48 1.58
N VAL A 160 22.61 20.23 0.50
CA VAL A 160 21.45 20.22 -0.40
C VAL A 160 21.10 18.81 -0.92
N ASP A 161 22.12 17.98 -1.15
CA ASP A 161 21.97 16.63 -1.71
C ASP A 161 22.05 15.52 -0.65
N ASP A 162 22.13 15.87 0.63
CA ASP A 162 22.25 14.88 1.69
C ASP A 162 20.89 14.24 2.02
N ALA A 163 20.94 12.94 2.27
CA ALA A 163 19.81 12.17 2.77
C ALA A 163 20.11 11.57 4.14
N GLY A 164 19.19 11.81 5.05
CA GLY A 164 19.21 11.33 6.42
C GLY A 164 18.75 9.89 6.52
N SER A 165 19.08 9.27 7.63
CA SER A 165 18.73 7.87 7.88
C SER A 165 17.23 7.63 8.09
N ILE A 166 16.46 8.64 8.52
CA ILE A 166 14.98 8.54 8.60
C ILE A 166 14.38 8.37 7.21
N PHE A 167 14.88 9.12 6.23
CA PHE A 167 14.40 9.05 4.86
C PHE A 167 14.63 7.66 4.26
N ILE A 168 15.87 7.15 4.36
CA ILE A 168 16.23 5.82 3.84
C ILE A 168 15.44 4.72 4.55
N PHE A 169 15.31 4.80 5.88
CA PHE A 169 14.49 3.88 6.65
C PHE A 169 13.03 3.90 6.19
N GLY A 170 12.43 5.08 6.02
CA GLY A 170 11.05 5.24 5.60
C GLY A 170 10.77 4.68 4.21
N GLN A 171 11.66 4.96 3.25
CA GLN A 171 11.56 4.41 1.89
C GLN A 171 11.68 2.89 1.89
N ALA A 172 12.69 2.33 2.58
CA ALA A 172 12.87 0.89 2.70
C ALA A 172 11.67 0.22 3.42
N PHE A 173 11.21 0.80 4.53
CA PHE A 173 10.08 0.31 5.31
C PHE A 173 8.80 0.22 4.47
N MET A 174 8.48 1.28 3.70
CA MET A 174 7.31 1.29 2.83
C MET A 174 7.46 0.31 1.66
N ALA A 175 8.64 0.22 1.04
CA ALA A 175 8.89 -0.73 -0.03
C ALA A 175 8.71 -2.19 0.42
N PHE A 176 9.29 -2.56 1.57
CA PHE A 176 9.12 -3.90 2.13
C PHE A 176 7.68 -4.16 2.54
N ARG A 177 7.01 -3.19 3.16
CA ARG A 177 5.59 -3.30 3.52
C ARG A 177 4.72 -3.61 2.30
N MET A 178 4.89 -2.90 1.19
CA MET A 178 4.16 -3.16 -0.05
C MET A 178 4.46 -4.56 -0.61
N ALA A 179 5.72 -4.99 -0.58
CA ALA A 179 6.13 -6.32 -1.02
C ALA A 179 5.50 -7.44 -0.16
N ILE A 180 5.52 -7.30 1.18
CA ILE A 180 4.92 -8.25 2.11
C ILE A 180 3.41 -8.31 1.91
N GLN A 181 2.74 -7.16 1.79
CA GLN A 181 1.29 -7.14 1.59
C GLN A 181 0.87 -7.84 0.30
N LYS A 182 1.63 -7.63 -0.77
CA LYS A 182 1.41 -8.31 -2.05
C LYS A 182 1.61 -9.82 -1.91
N ALA A 183 2.61 -10.26 -1.16
CA ALA A 183 2.92 -11.67 -0.95
C ALA A 183 1.91 -12.38 -0.01
N VAL A 184 1.51 -11.73 1.08
CA VAL A 184 0.65 -12.32 2.13
C VAL A 184 -0.82 -12.27 1.77
N TYR A 185 -1.33 -11.13 1.31
CA TYR A 185 -2.77 -10.94 1.10
C TYR A 185 -3.22 -11.30 -0.30
N PHE A 186 -2.32 -11.72 -1.19
CA PHE A 186 -2.57 -11.89 -2.63
C PHE A 186 -3.49 -10.79 -3.14
N ASP A 187 -3.18 -9.53 -2.78
CA ASP A 187 -4.16 -8.47 -2.93
C ASP A 187 -4.55 -8.41 -4.41
N THR A 188 -5.83 -8.60 -4.66
CA THR A 188 -6.44 -8.53 -5.99
C THR A 188 -6.51 -7.06 -6.43
N SER A 189 -5.41 -6.32 -6.26
CA SER A 189 -5.13 -5.03 -6.90
C SER A 189 -5.12 -5.17 -8.43
N THR A 190 -5.26 -6.38 -8.97
CA THR A 190 -5.74 -6.62 -10.33
C THR A 190 -7.20 -6.19 -10.57
N SER A 191 -7.87 -5.55 -9.62
CA SER A 191 -9.04 -4.72 -9.93
C SER A 191 -8.72 -3.49 -10.77
N PHE A 192 -7.44 -3.10 -10.93
CA PHE A 192 -7.01 -2.05 -11.86
C PHE A 192 -6.48 -2.59 -13.21
N GLY A 193 -6.54 -3.91 -13.44
CA GLY A 193 -5.99 -4.56 -14.63
C GLY A 193 -6.94 -5.52 -15.35
N ARG A 194 -8.25 -5.42 -15.11
CA ARG A 194 -9.28 -6.10 -15.90
C ARG A 194 -10.30 -5.07 -16.39
N MET A 195 -9.79 -4.10 -17.14
CA MET A 195 -10.57 -3.42 -18.19
C MET A 195 -10.42 -4.22 -19.47
#